data_AF-A0A8K1CC83-F1
#
_entry.id   AF-A0A8K1CC83-F1
#
_cell.length_a   1.000
_cell.length_b   1.000
_cell.length_c   1.000
_cell.angle_alpha   90.00
_cell.angle_beta   90.00
_cell.angle_gamma   90.00
#
_symmetry.space_group_name_H-M   'P 1'
#
loop_
_entity.id
_entity.type
_entity.pdbx_description
1 polymer ?
#
loop_
_entity_poly.entity_id
_entity_poly.type
_entity_poly.pdbx_seq_one_letter_code
_entity_poly.pdbx_strand_id
1 'polypeptide(L)'
;MPATEVSPSLRRRLSDDARQLLRSALGCPSRFEGDNFAKLSLAQRLQHFRGVIRLELPGVRSSVRLRIAVDETSYLIRYNLESIGAEVSVVNKNGATTAWITTADGTHMQLRAFVHSDTTPNDVRVQITTFVDLLEAVDLFDVFRACLTAREIRTSPTSVTSNPNRELHTSSTEKSSYVFVVDQVSGKPLSVTQTSMVNSPTQKAGSETMRLVVEDYIRYDGGVDVPVGIKSDVEIMIDTAMVCFSQWSVDGQQRAMHVFNLVDKDDDSFISSHDVYVQLLSVGHSQQQCANIVMEMSRLLCDTSDPAEEFGFYKFCGFWVTMLADQYRVSDPANESSVLQAFEGLFLGVE
;
A
#
# COMPACT_ATOMS: atom_id res chain seq x y z
N MET A 1 25.16 31.40 -26.65
CA MET A 1 25.46 32.33 -25.54
C MET A 1 25.33 31.56 -24.24
N PRO A 2 26.25 31.69 -23.27
CA PRO A 2 26.23 30.90 -22.05
C PRO A 2 25.07 31.34 -21.14
N ALA A 3 24.58 30.40 -20.35
CA ALA A 3 23.42 30.54 -19.49
C ALA A 3 23.52 31.77 -18.56
N THR A 4 22.43 32.53 -18.57
CA THR A 4 22.00 33.57 -17.64
C THR A 4 22.65 33.50 -16.26
N GLU A 5 23.48 34.50 -15.95
CA GLU A 5 23.98 34.77 -14.61
C GLU A 5 22.81 35.01 -13.65
N VAL A 6 22.46 33.98 -12.89
CA VAL A 6 21.48 34.08 -11.82
C VAL A 6 22.00 35.10 -10.81
N SER A 7 21.24 36.17 -10.56
CA SER A 7 21.68 37.27 -9.70
C SER A 7 22.02 36.78 -8.28
N PRO A 8 23.01 37.38 -7.59
CA PRO A 8 23.38 36.98 -6.23
C PRO A 8 22.21 37.01 -5.23
N SER A 9 21.23 37.90 -5.45
CA SER A 9 20.00 37.97 -4.66
C SER A 9 19.06 36.80 -4.94
N LEU A 10 18.93 36.34 -6.19
CA LEU A 10 18.15 35.16 -6.54
C LEU A 10 18.83 33.88 -6.02
N ARG A 11 20.16 33.79 -6.08
CA ARG A 11 20.92 32.68 -5.47
C ARG A 11 20.78 32.64 -3.95
N ARG A 12 20.76 33.79 -3.26
CA ARG A 12 20.46 33.85 -1.82
C ARG A 12 19.04 33.40 -1.52
N ARG A 13 18.04 33.89 -2.26
CA ARG A 13 16.64 33.47 -2.07
C ARG A 13 16.46 31.98 -2.33
N LEU A 14 16.98 31.44 -3.43
CA LEU A 14 16.95 30.01 -3.72
C LEU A 14 17.71 29.20 -2.65
N SER A 15 18.82 29.70 -2.13
CA SER A 15 19.56 29.04 -1.04
C SER A 15 18.83 29.13 0.30
N ASP A 16 18.10 30.20 0.57
CA ASP A 16 17.35 30.38 1.82
C ASP A 16 16.04 29.58 1.76
N ASP A 17 15.35 29.55 0.63
CA ASP A 17 14.20 28.69 0.36
C ASP A 17 14.62 27.21 0.39
N ALA A 18 15.76 26.85 -0.22
CA ALA A 18 16.32 25.49 -0.13
C ALA A 18 16.74 25.13 1.29
N ARG A 19 17.28 26.08 2.09
CA ARG A 19 17.57 25.86 3.52
C ARG A 19 16.30 25.75 4.35
N GLN A 20 15.23 26.47 3.98
CA GLN A 20 13.95 26.41 4.66
C GLN A 20 13.25 25.07 4.34
N LEU A 21 13.32 24.62 3.09
CA LEU A 21 12.94 23.28 2.64
C LEU A 21 13.82 22.18 3.26
N LEU A 22 15.13 22.41 3.41
CA LEU A 22 16.02 21.48 4.12
C LEU A 22 15.72 21.45 5.61
N ARG A 23 15.36 22.57 6.24
CA ARG A 23 14.95 22.60 7.66
C ARG A 23 13.59 21.94 7.87
N SER A 24 12.66 22.06 6.93
CA SER A 24 11.40 21.31 6.97
C SER A 24 11.60 19.83 6.67
N ALA A 25 12.50 19.48 5.74
CA ALA A 25 12.79 18.09 5.36
C ALA A 25 13.66 17.34 6.38
N LEU A 26 14.63 18.02 7.01
CA LEU A 26 15.56 17.45 8.00
C LEU A 26 15.03 17.44 9.43
N GLY A 27 13.83 17.97 9.69
CA GLY A 27 13.13 17.86 10.97
C GLY A 27 14.02 18.02 12.21
N CYS A 28 14.38 19.24 12.58
CA CYS A 28 14.98 19.51 13.89
C CYS A 28 14.39 20.79 14.51
N PRO A 29 14.19 20.82 15.83
CA PRO A 29 12.94 20.37 16.48
C PRO A 29 12.23 21.55 17.15
N SER A 30 10.90 21.56 17.20
CA SER A 30 10.09 22.27 18.22
C SER A 30 8.61 22.26 17.85
N ARG A 31 7.94 21.15 18.19
CA ARG A 31 6.51 21.16 18.59
C ARG A 31 6.06 19.86 19.28
N PHE A 32 6.90 18.83 19.30
CA PHE A 32 6.63 17.58 20.03
C PHE A 32 7.68 17.25 21.12
N GLU A 33 8.47 18.22 21.57
CA GLU A 33 9.20 18.11 22.85
C GLU A 33 8.18 18.28 23.98
N GLY A 34 7.52 17.18 24.33
CA GLY A 34 6.48 17.16 25.36
C GLY A 34 5.34 16.18 25.10
N ASP A 35 5.31 15.52 23.94
CA ASP A 35 4.29 14.50 23.68
C ASP A 35 4.57 13.28 24.55
N ASN A 36 3.75 13.18 25.59
CA ASN A 36 3.69 12.02 26.45
C ASN A 36 3.07 10.87 25.63
N PHE A 37 3.86 10.24 24.74
CA PHE A 37 3.41 9.17 23.84
C PHE A 37 2.76 8.02 24.62
N ALA A 38 3.11 7.86 25.91
CA ALA A 38 2.46 6.92 26.83
C ALA A 38 0.94 7.16 26.99
N LYS A 39 0.42 8.34 26.66
CA LYS A 39 -1.03 8.64 26.67
C LYS A 39 -1.75 8.23 25.39
N LEU A 40 -1.02 8.02 24.29
CA LEU A 40 -1.59 7.58 23.02
C LEU A 40 -1.96 6.11 23.09
N SER A 41 -3.00 5.70 22.36
CA SER A 41 -3.30 4.28 22.15
C SER A 41 -2.22 3.63 21.28
N LEU A 42 -2.11 2.28 21.31
CA LEU A 42 -1.19 1.55 20.45
C LEU A 42 -1.41 1.89 18.97
N ALA A 43 -2.68 1.95 18.54
CA ALA A 43 -3.08 2.36 17.20
C ALA A 43 -2.49 3.72 16.84
N GLN A 44 -2.74 4.74 17.67
CA GLN A 44 -2.20 6.08 17.44
C GLN A 44 -0.67 6.06 17.33
N ARG A 45 0.03 5.31 18.19
CA ARG A 45 1.50 5.21 18.16
C ARG A 45 2.01 4.59 16.85
N LEU A 46 1.31 3.63 16.26
CA LEU A 46 1.75 2.89 15.07
C LEU A 46 1.19 3.41 13.73
N GLN A 47 0.16 4.25 13.74
CA GLN A 47 -0.50 4.73 12.52
C GLN A 47 0.06 6.03 11.94
N HIS A 48 0.88 6.77 12.69
CA HIS A 48 1.38 8.08 12.23
C HIS A 48 2.82 8.27 12.71
N PHE A 49 3.73 7.49 12.11
CA PHE A 49 5.14 7.55 12.46
C PHE A 49 6.03 7.35 11.24
N ARG A 50 7.24 7.88 11.35
CA ARG A 50 8.34 7.57 10.46
C ARG A 50 9.54 7.13 11.26
N GLY A 51 10.44 6.39 10.63
CA GLY A 51 11.66 5.99 11.28
C GLY A 51 12.36 4.86 10.54
N VAL A 52 13.10 4.06 11.29
CA VAL A 52 13.89 2.95 10.77
C VAL A 52 13.42 1.69 11.45
N ILE A 53 13.10 0.69 10.64
CA ILE A 53 12.74 -0.65 11.10
C ILE A 53 13.76 -1.65 10.60
N ARG A 54 13.93 -2.72 11.37
CA ARG A 54 14.73 -3.86 11.00
C ARG A 54 13.85 -5.10 11.02
N LEU A 55 13.75 -5.76 9.86
CA LEU A 55 12.98 -6.98 9.69
C LEU A 55 13.90 -8.18 9.93
N GLU A 56 13.55 -9.02 10.90
CA GLU A 56 14.19 -10.30 11.23
C GLU A 56 13.27 -11.43 10.77
N LEU A 57 13.72 -12.24 9.80
CA LEU A 57 12.97 -13.37 9.27
C LEU A 57 13.30 -14.68 10.02
N PRO A 58 12.35 -15.62 10.13
CA PRO A 58 12.60 -16.94 10.68
C PRO A 58 13.57 -17.73 9.79
N GLY A 59 14.56 -18.39 10.39
CA GLY A 59 15.49 -19.28 9.69
C GLY A 59 16.56 -18.58 8.83
N VAL A 60 16.48 -17.26 8.65
CA VAL A 60 17.47 -16.48 7.90
C VAL A 60 18.30 -15.64 8.86
N ARG A 61 19.64 -15.76 8.79
CA ARG A 61 20.55 -14.95 9.64
C ARG A 61 20.68 -13.50 9.19
N SER A 62 20.06 -13.13 8.07
CA SER A 62 20.08 -11.75 7.55
C SER A 62 18.87 -10.97 8.05
N SER A 63 19.10 -9.73 8.45
CA SER A 63 18.05 -8.75 8.71
C SER A 63 18.08 -7.65 7.67
N VAL A 64 16.92 -7.15 7.27
CA VAL A 64 16.82 -6.02 6.33
C VAL A 64 16.45 -4.75 7.08
N ARG A 65 17.23 -3.70 6.88
CA ARG A 65 17.00 -2.39 7.47
C ARG A 65 16.28 -1.50 6.47
N LEU A 66 15.17 -0.92 6.88
CA LEU A 66 14.26 -0.17 6.03
C LEU A 66 13.90 1.16 6.70
N ARG A 67 13.73 2.21 5.90
CA ARG A 67 13.01 3.40 6.37
C ARG A 67 11.53 3.17 6.13
N ILE A 68 10.71 3.60 7.08
CA ILE A 68 9.26 3.52 6.96
C ILE A 68 8.63 4.87 7.28
N ALA A 69 7.55 5.20 6.60
CA ALA A 69 6.57 6.20 6.98
C ALA A 69 5.19 5.55 6.95
N VAL A 70 4.40 5.75 7.99
CA VAL A 70 3.04 5.21 8.13
C VAL A 70 2.09 6.37 8.35
N ASP A 71 0.98 6.34 7.63
CA ASP A 71 -0.13 7.27 7.76
C ASP A 71 -1.46 6.48 7.69
N GLU A 72 -2.14 6.38 8.82
CA GLU A 72 -3.31 5.54 9.07
C GLU A 72 -3.10 4.05 8.74
N THR A 73 -3.56 3.63 7.57
CA THR A 73 -3.41 2.26 7.04
C THR A 73 -2.47 2.20 5.84
N SER A 74 -2.01 3.37 5.38
CA SER A 74 -1.06 3.50 4.29
C SER A 74 0.37 3.53 4.84
N TYR A 75 1.31 2.99 4.08
CA TYR A 75 2.71 3.04 4.46
C TYR A 75 3.62 3.14 3.24
N LEU A 76 4.78 3.77 3.42
CA LEU A 76 5.90 3.79 2.47
C LEU A 76 7.13 3.21 3.11
N ILE A 77 7.71 2.22 2.44
CA ILE A 77 8.97 1.59 2.79
C ILE A 77 10.01 1.99 1.79
N ARG A 78 11.22 2.27 2.30
CA ARG A 78 12.38 2.60 1.47
C ARG A 78 13.55 1.71 1.84
N TYR A 79 14.09 1.05 0.83
CA TYR A 79 15.25 0.18 0.91
C TYR A 79 16.41 0.78 0.11
N ASN A 80 17.54 0.99 0.76
CA ASN A 80 18.74 1.55 0.12
C ASN A 80 19.55 0.44 -0.57
N LEU A 81 19.72 0.55 -1.88
CA LEU A 81 20.60 -0.27 -2.70
C LEU A 81 21.97 0.42 -2.81
N GLU A 82 22.81 0.20 -1.80
CA GLU A 82 24.13 0.84 -1.72
C GLU A 82 25.04 0.53 -2.92
N SER A 83 24.91 -0.67 -3.51
CA SER A 83 25.72 -1.12 -4.66
C SER A 83 25.61 -0.21 -5.88
N ILE A 84 24.47 0.46 -6.06
CA ILE A 84 24.19 1.36 -7.18
C ILE A 84 23.76 2.77 -6.74
N GLY A 85 23.80 3.05 -5.43
CA GLY A 85 23.38 4.32 -4.87
C GLY A 85 21.91 4.66 -5.15
N ALA A 86 21.03 3.66 -5.20
CA ALA A 86 19.62 3.82 -5.51
C ALA A 86 18.73 3.49 -4.30
N GLU A 87 17.48 3.94 -4.32
CA GLU A 87 16.48 3.64 -3.28
C GLU A 87 15.26 2.96 -3.92
N VAL A 88 14.95 1.74 -3.47
CA VAL A 88 13.68 1.09 -3.82
C VAL A 88 12.62 1.57 -2.85
N SER A 89 11.51 2.04 -3.38
CA SER A 89 10.38 2.53 -2.62
C SER A 89 9.15 1.71 -2.94
N VAL A 90 8.47 1.26 -1.88
CA VAL A 90 7.21 0.52 -1.98
C VAL A 90 6.21 1.23 -1.08
N VAL A 91 5.16 1.77 -1.67
CA VAL A 91 4.01 2.31 -0.94
C VAL A 91 2.85 1.34 -1.06
N ASN A 92 2.15 1.14 0.03
CA ASN A 92 0.81 0.62 0.01
C ASN A 92 -0.11 1.76 0.45
N LYS A 93 -0.94 2.26 -0.46
CA LYS A 93 -1.93 3.28 -0.17
C LYS A 93 -3.30 2.66 -0.36
N ASN A 94 -4.08 2.58 0.70
CA ASN A 94 -5.41 1.96 0.68
C ASN A 94 -5.38 0.59 0.02
N GLY A 95 -4.42 -0.28 0.35
CA GLY A 95 -4.27 -1.64 -0.20
C GLY A 95 -3.82 -1.74 -1.66
N ALA A 96 -3.63 -0.62 -2.38
CA ALA A 96 -2.98 -0.59 -3.67
C ALA A 96 -1.46 -0.41 -3.49
N THR A 97 -0.69 -1.39 -3.98
CA THR A 97 0.77 -1.32 -3.94
C THR A 97 1.28 -0.52 -5.13
N THR A 98 2.27 0.34 -4.89
CA THR A 98 3.02 1.05 -5.92
C THR A 98 4.50 0.95 -5.61
N ALA A 99 5.30 0.51 -6.58
CA ALA A 99 6.73 0.29 -6.38
C ALA A 99 7.57 0.99 -7.46
N TRP A 100 8.57 1.74 -7.02
CA TRP A 100 9.52 2.43 -7.88
C TRP A 100 10.95 2.36 -7.36
N ILE A 101 11.90 2.67 -8.23
CA ILE A 101 13.28 2.90 -7.86
C ILE A 101 13.62 4.37 -8.11
N THR A 102 14.33 4.98 -7.17
CA THR A 102 14.95 6.29 -7.31
C THR A 102 16.43 6.07 -7.51
N THR A 103 16.94 6.42 -8.69
CA THR A 103 18.36 6.24 -9.02
C THR A 103 19.22 7.35 -8.42
N ALA A 104 20.55 7.18 -8.45
CA ALA A 104 21.49 8.12 -7.85
C ALA A 104 21.41 9.54 -8.43
N ASP A 105 20.90 9.70 -9.66
CA ASP A 105 20.68 11.00 -10.29
C ASP A 105 19.34 11.67 -9.91
N GLY A 106 18.52 10.99 -9.10
CA GLY A 106 17.21 11.44 -8.66
C GLY A 106 16.04 11.03 -9.55
N THR A 107 16.28 10.27 -10.64
CA THR A 107 15.22 9.81 -11.53
C THR A 107 14.39 8.70 -10.90
N HIS A 108 13.06 8.83 -10.96
CA HIS A 108 12.10 7.82 -10.53
C HIS A 108 11.67 6.96 -11.72
N MET A 109 11.71 5.63 -11.55
CA MET A 109 11.26 4.67 -12.57
C MET A 109 10.42 3.58 -11.93
N GLN A 110 9.42 3.08 -12.66
CA GLN A 110 8.63 1.94 -12.20
C GLN A 110 9.56 0.75 -11.91
N LEU A 111 9.42 0.14 -10.73
CA LEU A 111 10.35 -0.91 -10.28
C LEU A 111 10.39 -2.09 -11.26
N ARG A 112 9.22 -2.51 -11.76
CA ARG A 112 9.11 -3.58 -12.77
C ARG A 112 9.91 -3.26 -14.03
N ALA A 113 9.85 -2.03 -14.53
CA ALA A 113 10.56 -1.63 -15.74
C ALA A 113 12.06 -1.66 -15.53
N PHE A 114 12.52 -1.24 -14.34
CA PHE A 114 13.92 -1.33 -13.97
C PHE A 114 14.40 -2.79 -13.86
N VAL A 115 13.67 -3.65 -13.15
CA VAL A 115 14.06 -5.06 -12.95
C VAL A 115 14.12 -5.84 -14.27
N HIS A 116 13.21 -5.55 -15.21
CA HIS A 116 13.16 -6.19 -16.51
C HIS A 116 14.09 -5.56 -17.56
N SER A 117 14.76 -4.44 -17.26
CA SER A 117 15.72 -3.85 -18.18
C SER A 117 16.96 -4.73 -18.34
N ASP A 118 17.41 -4.89 -19.58
CA ASP A 118 18.65 -5.62 -19.91
C ASP A 118 19.89 -4.99 -19.27
N THR A 119 19.82 -3.68 -18.97
CA THR A 119 20.93 -2.93 -18.36
C THR A 119 21.08 -3.15 -16.86
N THR A 120 20.10 -3.79 -16.20
CA THR A 120 20.12 -3.95 -14.75
C THR A 120 21.01 -5.11 -14.34
N PRO A 121 22.02 -4.91 -13.47
CA PRO A 121 22.89 -5.98 -13.00
C PRO A 121 22.11 -7.11 -12.31
N ASN A 122 22.49 -8.37 -12.56
CA ASN A 122 21.74 -9.54 -12.06
C ASN A 122 21.74 -9.65 -10.52
N ASP A 123 22.83 -9.27 -9.88
CA ASP A 123 22.95 -9.18 -8.43
C ASP A 123 21.96 -8.17 -7.84
N VAL A 124 21.81 -7.00 -8.48
CA VAL A 124 20.81 -5.99 -8.11
C VAL A 124 19.40 -6.54 -8.29
N ARG A 125 19.10 -7.24 -9.40
CA ARG A 125 17.79 -7.87 -9.61
C ARG A 125 17.47 -8.86 -8.50
N VAL A 126 18.40 -9.77 -8.19
CA VAL A 126 18.22 -10.77 -7.12
C VAL A 126 17.99 -10.10 -5.77
N GLN A 127 18.75 -9.04 -5.46
CA GLN A 127 18.59 -8.29 -4.21
C GLN A 127 17.22 -7.61 -4.13
N ILE A 128 16.74 -6.98 -5.21
CA ILE A 128 15.42 -6.36 -5.29
C ILE A 128 14.32 -7.40 -5.15
N THR A 129 14.39 -8.49 -5.91
CA THR A 129 13.40 -9.58 -5.85
C THR A 129 13.32 -10.16 -4.44
N THR A 130 14.47 -10.45 -3.81
CA THR A 130 14.51 -10.94 -2.42
C THR A 130 13.87 -9.96 -1.45
N PHE A 131 14.07 -8.65 -1.65
CA PHE A 131 13.44 -7.62 -0.84
C PHE A 131 11.92 -7.56 -1.05
N VAL A 132 11.43 -7.64 -2.29
CA VAL A 132 10.00 -7.66 -2.60
C VAL A 132 9.34 -8.93 -2.03
N ASP A 133 9.93 -10.10 -2.24
CA ASP A 133 9.45 -11.37 -1.68
C ASP A 133 9.37 -11.31 -0.14
N LEU A 134 10.35 -10.66 0.49
CA LEU A 134 10.35 -10.43 1.93
C LEU A 134 9.20 -9.52 2.36
N LEU A 135 8.91 -8.45 1.61
CA LEU A 135 7.76 -7.60 1.91
C LEU A 135 6.43 -8.32 1.70
N GLU A 136 6.32 -9.20 0.71
CA GLU A 136 5.11 -10.01 0.51
C GLU A 136 4.89 -11.00 1.66
N ALA A 137 5.97 -11.59 2.19
CA ALA A 137 5.90 -12.44 3.38
C ALA A 137 5.50 -11.66 4.64
N VAL A 138 5.73 -10.34 4.67
CA VAL A 138 5.41 -9.46 5.78
C VAL A 138 4.20 -8.62 5.42
N ASP A 139 3.01 -9.12 5.73
CA ASP A 139 1.75 -8.38 5.55
C ASP A 139 1.67 -7.21 6.53
N LEU A 140 2.45 -6.14 6.27
CA LEU A 140 2.51 -4.94 7.10
C LEU A 140 1.16 -4.23 7.17
N PHE A 141 0.35 -4.38 6.12
CA PHE A 141 -1.03 -3.92 6.13
C PHE A 141 -1.83 -4.66 7.23
N ASP A 142 -1.73 -5.99 7.31
CA ASP A 142 -2.35 -6.77 8.39
C ASP A 142 -1.77 -6.41 9.77
N VAL A 143 -0.46 -6.14 9.88
CA VAL A 143 0.16 -5.65 11.13
C VAL A 143 -0.47 -4.34 11.61
N PHE A 144 -0.60 -3.35 10.73
CA PHE A 144 -1.19 -2.06 11.08
C PHE A 144 -2.69 -2.16 11.33
N ARG A 145 -3.42 -3.04 10.64
CA ARG A 145 -4.81 -3.32 10.98
C ARG A 145 -4.96 -4.02 12.33
N ALA A 146 -4.11 -5.01 12.62
CA ALA A 146 -4.15 -5.75 13.88
C ALA A 146 -3.88 -4.87 15.10
N CYS A 147 -3.14 -3.77 14.95
CA CYS A 147 -2.89 -2.84 16.06
C CYS A 147 -4.16 -2.09 16.52
N LEU A 148 -5.17 -1.94 15.66
CA LEU A 148 -6.46 -1.31 15.98
C LEU A 148 -7.29 -2.12 16.97
N THR A 149 -7.14 -3.44 16.93
CA THR A 149 -7.90 -4.39 17.75
C THR A 149 -7.07 -5.00 18.89
N ALA A 150 -5.80 -4.59 19.01
CA ALA A 150 -4.88 -5.14 19.98
C ALA A 150 -5.29 -4.80 21.42
N ARG A 151 -5.14 -5.79 22.31
CA ARG A 151 -5.47 -5.67 23.74
C ARG A 151 -4.20 -5.75 24.57
N GLU A 152 -4.11 -4.88 25.56
CA GLU A 152 -3.01 -4.90 26.54
C GLU A 152 -3.08 -6.17 27.39
N ILE A 153 -1.96 -6.90 27.48
CA ILE A 153 -1.81 -7.99 28.43
C ILE A 153 -1.31 -7.40 29.74
N ARG A 154 -2.22 -7.27 30.71
CA ARG A 154 -1.83 -6.95 32.09
C ARG A 154 -1.09 -8.14 32.68
N THR A 155 0.24 -8.08 32.71
CA THR A 155 1.04 -9.06 33.43
C THR A 155 0.81 -8.90 34.92
N SER A 156 0.32 -9.95 35.58
CA SER A 156 0.27 -9.99 37.05
C SER A 156 1.67 -9.76 37.62
N PRO A 157 1.82 -9.00 38.73
CA PRO A 157 3.12 -8.62 39.30
C PRO A 157 3.99 -9.78 39.81
N THR A 158 3.52 -11.03 39.69
CA THR A 158 4.23 -12.26 40.05
C THR A 158 4.95 -12.95 38.89
N SER A 159 4.85 -12.42 37.66
CA SER A 159 5.56 -12.95 36.49
C SER A 159 7.03 -12.48 36.46
N VAL A 160 7.95 -13.36 36.86
CA VAL A 160 9.41 -13.10 36.99
C VAL A 160 10.12 -12.93 35.63
N THR A 161 9.41 -12.86 34.51
CA THR A 161 9.99 -12.82 33.15
C THR A 161 9.66 -11.58 32.34
N SER A 162 8.80 -10.67 32.81
CA SER A 162 8.52 -9.42 32.10
C SER A 162 9.46 -8.31 32.57
N ASN A 163 10.29 -7.81 31.65
CA ASN A 163 11.08 -6.60 31.86
C ASN A 163 10.14 -5.46 32.29
N PRO A 164 10.33 -4.82 33.47
CA PRO A 164 9.32 -3.98 34.11
C PRO A 164 9.02 -2.66 33.38
N ASN A 165 9.72 -2.38 32.28
CA ASN A 165 9.56 -1.17 31.47
C ASN A 165 8.88 -1.45 30.12
N ARG A 166 8.17 -2.58 29.97
CA ARG A 166 7.56 -2.97 28.69
C ARG A 166 6.06 -3.19 28.84
N GLU A 167 5.30 -2.53 27.99
CA GLU A 167 3.89 -2.78 27.76
C GLU A 167 3.75 -3.80 26.61
N LEU A 168 2.93 -4.83 26.82
CA LEU A 168 2.67 -5.88 25.84
C LEU A 168 1.23 -5.80 25.38
N HIS A 169 1.02 -5.79 24.05
CA HIS A 169 -0.31 -5.95 23.47
C HIS A 169 -0.34 -7.16 22.55
N THR A 170 -1.50 -7.81 22.48
CA THR A 170 -1.72 -8.90 21.53
C THR A 170 -2.96 -8.69 20.70
N SER A 171 -2.88 -9.16 19.47
CA SER A 171 -4.00 -9.22 18.53
C SER A 171 -3.89 -10.50 17.71
N SER A 172 -5.00 -10.90 17.12
CA SER A 172 -5.07 -12.03 16.20
C SER A 172 -6.00 -11.67 15.05
N THR A 173 -5.53 -11.93 13.84
CA THR A 173 -6.32 -11.87 12.60
C THR A 173 -6.60 -13.28 12.12
N GLU A 174 -7.32 -13.43 11.02
CA GLU A 174 -7.55 -14.74 10.40
C GLU A 174 -6.24 -15.39 9.93
N LYS A 175 -5.22 -14.58 9.61
CA LYS A 175 -3.94 -15.05 9.05
C LYS A 175 -2.87 -15.27 10.12
N SER A 176 -2.82 -14.43 11.16
CA SER A 176 -1.64 -14.31 12.03
C SER A 176 -2.00 -13.89 13.45
N SER A 177 -1.12 -14.23 14.41
CA SER A 177 -1.11 -13.60 15.73
C SER A 177 0.03 -12.61 15.86
N TYR A 178 -0.21 -11.55 16.61
CA TYR A 178 0.69 -10.43 16.77
C TYR A 178 0.95 -10.16 18.26
N VAL A 179 2.22 -9.93 18.59
CA VAL A 179 2.66 -9.42 19.88
C VAL A 179 3.37 -8.10 19.66
N PHE A 180 2.78 -7.02 20.15
CA PHE A 180 3.35 -5.68 20.10
C PHE A 180 4.04 -5.38 21.42
N VAL A 181 5.26 -4.86 21.36
CA VAL A 181 6.05 -4.46 22.51
C VAL A 181 6.26 -2.96 22.44
N VAL A 182 5.87 -2.25 23.49
CA VAL A 182 6.04 -0.81 23.63
C VAL A 182 6.89 -0.51 24.86
N ASP A 183 7.76 0.48 24.77
CA ASP A 183 8.48 1.00 25.92
C ASP A 183 7.51 1.78 26.82
N GLN A 184 7.36 1.35 28.07
CA GLN A 184 6.40 1.92 28.99
C GLN A 184 6.77 3.35 29.41
N VAL A 185 8.06 3.67 29.42
CA VAL A 185 8.56 4.98 29.85
C VAL A 185 8.40 6.03 28.75
N SER A 186 8.87 5.72 27.54
CA SER A 186 8.79 6.64 26.41
C SER A 186 7.50 6.53 25.61
N GLY A 187 6.73 5.45 25.76
CA GLY A 187 5.55 5.15 24.93
C GLY A 187 5.89 4.76 23.49
N LYS A 188 7.16 4.54 23.14
CA LYS A 188 7.59 4.23 21.78
C LYS A 188 7.44 2.74 21.46
N PRO A 189 6.87 2.38 20.29
CA PRO A 189 6.90 1.00 19.81
C PRO A 189 8.35 0.49 19.70
N LEU A 190 8.60 -0.72 20.17
CA LEU A 190 9.92 -1.35 20.17
C LEU A 190 9.99 -2.49 19.16
N SER A 191 8.98 -3.36 19.14
CA SER A 191 8.94 -4.46 18.18
C SER A 191 7.54 -5.02 18.01
N VAL A 192 7.31 -5.64 16.85
CA VAL A 192 6.15 -6.47 16.57
C VAL A 192 6.64 -7.87 16.23
N THR A 193 6.13 -8.88 16.91
CA THR A 193 6.34 -10.28 16.53
C THR A 193 5.08 -10.80 15.87
N GLN A 194 5.21 -11.29 14.65
CA GLN A 194 4.16 -11.95 13.89
C GLN A 194 4.40 -13.46 13.91
N THR A 195 3.34 -14.21 14.16
CA THR A 195 3.33 -15.66 14.11
C THR A 195 2.22 -16.11 13.16
N SER A 196 2.60 -16.72 12.03
CA SER A 196 1.62 -17.22 11.05
C SER A 196 0.76 -18.34 11.66
N MET A 197 -0.56 -18.28 11.43
CA MET A 197 -1.50 -19.33 11.85
C MET A 197 -1.82 -20.32 10.71
N VAL A 198 -1.45 -19.98 9.47
CA VAL A 198 -1.73 -20.82 8.30
C VAL A 198 -0.60 -21.82 8.12
N ASN A 199 -0.90 -23.11 8.31
CA ASN A 199 0.01 -24.19 7.95
C ASN A 199 0.07 -24.31 6.43
N SER A 200 1.05 -23.67 5.80
CA SER A 200 1.34 -23.89 4.38
C SER A 200 1.68 -25.37 4.16
N PRO A 201 1.06 -26.06 3.17
CA PRO A 201 1.24 -27.50 2.96
C PRO A 201 2.66 -27.93 2.58
N THR A 202 3.57 -26.98 2.34
CA THR A 202 4.98 -27.20 1.99
C THR A 202 5.96 -27.06 3.16
N GLN A 203 5.51 -26.73 4.38
CA GLN A 203 6.42 -26.34 5.47
C GLN A 203 6.53 -27.39 6.59
N LYS A 204 7.77 -27.76 6.94
CA LYS A 204 8.11 -28.61 8.09
C LYS A 204 7.75 -27.89 9.40
N ALA A 205 7.28 -28.67 10.38
CA ALA A 205 6.86 -28.23 11.71
C ALA A 205 7.88 -27.30 12.40
N GLY A 206 7.62 -26.00 12.31
CA GLY A 206 8.31 -24.93 13.02
C GLY A 206 7.51 -23.65 12.78
N SER A 207 6.99 -23.03 13.84
CA SER A 207 6.21 -21.79 13.72
C SER A 207 7.11 -20.68 13.20
N GLU A 208 6.92 -20.27 11.94
CA GLU A 208 7.63 -19.15 11.33
C GLU A 208 7.25 -17.87 12.07
N THR A 209 8.18 -17.41 12.90
CA THR A 209 8.05 -16.20 13.70
C THR A 209 8.90 -15.12 13.06
N MET A 210 8.23 -14.07 12.61
CA MET A 210 8.86 -12.90 12.01
C MET A 210 8.84 -11.76 13.02
N ARG A 211 9.91 -10.96 13.06
CA ARG A 211 10.03 -9.87 14.02
C ARG A 211 10.43 -8.58 13.34
N LEU A 212 9.57 -7.57 13.49
CA LEU A 212 9.85 -6.18 13.15
C LEU A 212 10.40 -5.49 14.39
N VAL A 213 11.60 -4.92 14.30
CA VAL A 213 12.23 -4.13 15.37
C VAL A 213 12.26 -2.68 14.95
N VAL A 214 11.76 -1.79 15.81
CA VAL A 214 11.79 -0.34 15.61
C VAL A 214 13.10 0.19 16.17
N GLU A 215 13.97 0.69 15.29
CA GLU A 215 15.29 1.22 15.66
C GLU A 215 15.28 2.74 15.80
N ASP A 216 14.45 3.40 15.01
CA ASP A 216 14.20 4.83 15.10
C ASP A 216 12.69 5.09 14.99
N TYR A 217 12.20 6.06 15.76
CA TYR A 217 10.78 6.40 15.87
C TYR A 217 10.59 7.89 16.06
N ILE A 218 9.88 8.49 15.11
CA ILE A 218 9.50 9.89 15.09
C ILE A 218 8.04 9.97 14.68
N ARG A 219 7.22 10.72 15.43
CA ARG A 219 5.85 11.03 15.02
C ARG A 219 5.82 11.75 13.68
N TYR A 220 4.86 11.38 12.85
CA TYR A 220 4.74 11.89 11.48
C TYR A 220 3.27 12.12 11.17
N ASP A 221 2.89 13.37 10.96
CA ASP A 221 1.53 13.77 10.57
C ASP A 221 1.55 14.32 9.12
N GLY A 222 2.31 13.66 8.24
CA GLY A 222 2.36 13.99 6.81
C GLY A 222 1.80 12.86 5.97
N GLY A 223 1.46 13.16 4.72
CA GLY A 223 0.97 12.16 3.78
C GLY A 223 2.08 11.26 3.24
N VAL A 224 1.67 10.17 2.61
CA VAL A 224 2.55 9.30 1.85
C VAL A 224 2.21 9.45 0.37
N ASP A 225 3.09 10.13 -0.37
CA ASP A 225 2.86 10.46 -1.78
C ASP A 225 3.72 9.63 -2.73
N VAL A 226 3.16 9.40 -3.92
CA VAL A 226 3.82 8.71 -5.04
C VAL A 226 4.40 9.75 -6.00
N PRO A 227 5.63 9.57 -6.53
CA PRO A 227 6.15 10.45 -7.56
C PRO A 227 5.26 10.46 -8.80
N VAL A 228 5.12 11.64 -9.41
CA VAL A 228 4.34 11.82 -10.64
C VAL A 228 4.81 10.85 -11.73
N GLY A 229 3.86 10.15 -12.36
CA GLY A 229 4.12 9.23 -13.47
C GLY A 229 4.44 7.78 -13.05
N ILE A 230 4.59 7.50 -11.75
CA ILE A 230 4.64 6.13 -11.24
C ILE A 230 3.21 5.66 -10.99
N LYS A 231 2.86 4.50 -11.56
CA LYS A 231 1.51 3.93 -11.45
C LYS A 231 1.46 2.83 -10.41
N SER A 232 0.34 2.73 -9.71
CA SER A 232 0.01 1.61 -8.85
C SER A 232 -0.22 0.32 -9.63
N ASP A 233 -0.12 -0.82 -8.95
CA ASP A 233 -0.40 -2.12 -9.56
C ASP A 233 -1.85 -2.20 -10.07
N VAL A 234 -2.79 -1.56 -9.37
CA VAL A 234 -4.20 -1.45 -9.80
C VAL A 234 -4.29 -0.68 -11.12
N GLU A 235 -3.67 0.50 -11.22
CA GLU A 235 -3.67 1.29 -12.46
C GLU A 235 -2.99 0.55 -13.62
N ILE A 236 -1.91 -0.18 -13.33
CA ILE A 236 -1.20 -1.01 -14.31
C ILE A 236 -2.09 -2.16 -14.81
N MET A 237 -2.84 -2.80 -13.91
CA MET A 237 -3.77 -3.87 -14.28
C MET A 237 -4.92 -3.32 -15.10
N ILE A 238 -5.48 -2.17 -14.72
CA ILE A 238 -6.49 -1.44 -15.50
C ILE A 238 -5.96 -1.09 -16.90
N ASP A 239 -4.76 -0.52 -17.00
CA ASP A 239 -4.15 -0.22 -18.30
C ASP A 239 -4.06 -1.48 -19.18
N THR A 240 -3.61 -2.59 -18.58
CA THR A 240 -3.46 -3.88 -19.27
C THR A 240 -4.81 -4.43 -19.71
N ALA A 241 -5.82 -4.35 -18.84
CA ALA A 241 -7.19 -4.75 -19.11
C ALA A 241 -7.79 -3.93 -20.25
N MET A 242 -7.57 -2.62 -20.27
CA MET A 242 -8.12 -1.75 -21.31
C MET A 242 -7.41 -1.93 -22.67
N VAL A 243 -6.12 -2.27 -22.67
CA VAL A 243 -5.42 -2.71 -23.89
C VAL A 243 -5.99 -4.04 -24.40
N CYS A 244 -6.32 -4.98 -23.51
CA CYS A 244 -6.98 -6.23 -23.86
C CYS A 244 -8.40 -5.99 -24.42
N PHE A 245 -9.19 -5.17 -23.72
CA PHE A 245 -10.54 -4.76 -24.11
C PHE A 245 -10.58 -4.15 -25.51
N SER A 246 -9.57 -3.35 -25.90
CA SER A 246 -9.50 -2.78 -27.24
C SER A 246 -9.36 -3.82 -28.38
N GLN A 247 -8.97 -5.05 -28.04
CA GLN A 247 -8.84 -6.18 -28.97
C GLN A 247 -10.08 -7.08 -29.00
N TRP A 248 -11.02 -6.89 -28.08
CA TRP A 248 -12.30 -7.60 -28.09
C TRP A 248 -13.12 -7.24 -29.32
N SER A 249 -14.11 -8.07 -29.62
CA SER A 249 -15.07 -7.77 -30.68
C SER A 249 -15.81 -6.45 -30.42
N VAL A 250 -16.25 -5.79 -31.50
CA VAL A 250 -17.04 -4.55 -31.41
C VAL A 250 -18.34 -4.78 -30.62
N ASP A 251 -18.96 -5.95 -30.79
CA ASP A 251 -20.14 -6.36 -30.03
C ASP A 251 -19.84 -6.44 -28.53
N GLY A 252 -18.75 -7.11 -28.15
CA GLY A 252 -18.31 -7.20 -26.76
C GLY A 252 -18.03 -5.84 -26.14
N GLN A 253 -17.37 -4.93 -26.88
CA GLN A 253 -17.12 -3.57 -26.41
C GLN A 253 -18.43 -2.78 -26.20
N GLN A 254 -19.40 -2.92 -27.13
CA GLN A 254 -20.70 -2.27 -27.02
C GLN A 254 -21.52 -2.79 -25.85
N ARG A 255 -21.45 -4.10 -25.56
CA ARG A 255 -22.11 -4.72 -24.40
C ARG A 255 -21.55 -4.22 -23.08
N ALA A 256 -20.23 -4.13 -22.94
CA ALA A 256 -19.62 -3.53 -21.76
C ALA A 256 -19.97 -2.04 -21.60
N MET A 257 -20.01 -1.29 -22.71
CA MET A 257 -20.46 0.11 -22.70
C MET A 257 -21.94 0.24 -22.30
N HIS A 258 -22.78 -0.69 -22.72
CA HIS A 258 -24.18 -0.71 -22.32
C HIS A 258 -24.34 -0.87 -20.81
N VAL A 259 -23.53 -1.74 -20.18
CA VAL A 259 -23.50 -1.86 -18.71
C VAL A 259 -23.09 -0.55 -18.05
N PHE A 260 -22.05 0.14 -18.56
CA PHE A 260 -21.64 1.44 -18.04
C PHE A 260 -22.78 2.46 -18.09
N ASN A 261 -23.42 2.63 -19.25
CA ASN A 261 -24.52 3.57 -19.44
C ASN A 261 -25.77 3.24 -18.61
N LEU A 262 -25.94 1.99 -18.18
CA LEU A 262 -27.02 1.61 -17.28
C LEU A 262 -26.73 1.96 -15.82
N VAL A 263 -25.45 1.92 -15.44
CA VAL A 263 -25.00 2.27 -14.10
C VAL A 263 -24.95 3.79 -13.96
N ASP A 264 -24.42 4.52 -14.94
CA ASP A 264 -24.43 5.98 -15.03
C ASP A 264 -25.87 6.49 -15.25
N LYS A 265 -26.57 6.83 -14.16
CA LYS A 265 -28.01 7.16 -14.20
C LYS A 265 -28.29 8.61 -14.51
N ASP A 266 -27.35 9.48 -14.25
CA ASP A 266 -27.42 10.91 -14.50
C ASP A 266 -26.75 11.35 -15.81
N ASP A 267 -26.15 10.39 -16.54
CA ASP A 267 -25.59 10.55 -17.90
C ASP A 267 -24.48 11.62 -17.91
N ASP A 268 -23.71 11.68 -16.84
CA ASP A 268 -22.61 12.64 -16.68
C ASP A 268 -21.25 12.06 -17.12
N SER A 269 -21.24 10.81 -17.59
CA SER A 269 -20.07 10.03 -17.99
C SER A 269 -19.14 9.62 -16.84
N PHE A 270 -19.61 9.73 -15.61
CA PHE A 270 -18.97 9.24 -14.40
C PHE A 270 -19.90 8.28 -13.68
N ILE A 271 -19.29 7.41 -12.86
CA ILE A 271 -20.02 6.50 -12.00
C ILE A 271 -19.56 6.78 -10.59
N SER A 272 -20.51 7.10 -9.71
CA SER A 272 -20.26 7.20 -8.29
C SER A 272 -20.39 5.84 -7.61
N SER A 273 -19.88 5.78 -6.39
CA SER A 273 -20.09 4.66 -5.46
C SER A 273 -21.58 4.37 -5.24
N HIS A 274 -22.43 5.40 -5.27
CA HIS A 274 -23.88 5.28 -5.09
C HIS A 274 -24.54 4.60 -6.30
N ASP A 275 -24.12 4.93 -7.52
CA ASP A 275 -24.69 4.37 -8.76
C ASP A 275 -24.48 2.86 -8.84
N VAL A 276 -23.26 2.41 -8.54
CA VAL A 276 -22.92 0.98 -8.42
C VAL A 276 -23.80 0.30 -7.36
N TYR A 277 -23.95 0.91 -6.18
CA TYR A 277 -24.76 0.35 -5.10
C TYR A 277 -26.22 0.14 -5.53
N VAL A 278 -26.83 1.17 -6.12
CA VAL A 278 -28.23 1.14 -6.56
C VAL A 278 -28.42 0.14 -7.68
N GLN A 279 -27.48 0.08 -8.64
CA GLN A 279 -27.59 -0.89 -9.74
C GLN A 279 -27.51 -2.33 -9.24
N LEU A 280 -26.54 -2.66 -8.38
CA LEU A 280 -26.41 -4.00 -7.81
C LEU A 280 -27.63 -4.40 -6.98
N LEU A 281 -28.19 -3.48 -6.19
CA LEU A 281 -29.44 -3.74 -5.46
C LEU A 281 -30.62 -3.99 -6.40
N SER A 282 -30.71 -3.26 -7.51
CA SER A 282 -31.83 -3.37 -8.44
C SER A 282 -31.91 -4.74 -9.12
N VAL A 283 -30.77 -5.41 -9.28
CA VAL A 283 -30.68 -6.77 -9.86
C VAL A 283 -30.71 -7.90 -8.81
N GLY A 284 -30.94 -7.55 -7.53
CA GLY A 284 -31.24 -8.53 -6.48
C GLY A 284 -30.07 -8.94 -5.58
N HIS A 285 -28.91 -8.28 -5.66
CA HIS A 285 -27.82 -8.51 -4.69
C HIS A 285 -28.21 -8.04 -3.29
N SER A 286 -27.64 -8.67 -2.25
CA SER A 286 -27.94 -8.25 -0.86
C SER A 286 -27.29 -6.91 -0.53
N GLN A 287 -27.93 -6.13 0.35
CA GLN A 287 -27.40 -4.83 0.80
C GLN A 287 -25.96 -4.91 1.34
N GLN A 288 -25.63 -5.98 2.06
CA GLN A 288 -24.29 -6.17 2.61
C GLN A 288 -23.25 -6.43 1.51
N GLN A 289 -23.59 -7.22 0.50
CA GLN A 289 -22.71 -7.46 -0.65
C GLN A 289 -22.48 -6.17 -1.44
N CYS A 290 -23.54 -5.40 -1.73
CA CYS A 290 -23.41 -4.13 -2.44
C CYS A 290 -22.53 -3.15 -1.66
N ALA A 291 -22.73 -3.02 -0.35
CA ALA A 291 -21.93 -2.15 0.50
C ALA A 291 -20.45 -2.53 0.50
N ASN A 292 -20.13 -3.83 0.59
CA ASN A 292 -18.76 -4.31 0.56
C ASN A 292 -18.10 -4.07 -0.81
N ILE A 293 -18.80 -4.35 -1.91
CA ILE A 293 -18.27 -4.15 -3.27
C ILE A 293 -17.92 -2.68 -3.49
N VAL A 294 -18.88 -1.79 -3.19
CA VAL A 294 -18.70 -0.36 -3.37
C VAL A 294 -17.56 0.16 -2.50
N MET A 295 -17.52 -0.19 -1.21
CA MET A 295 -16.43 0.21 -0.31
C MET A 295 -15.05 -0.21 -0.83
N GLU A 296 -14.91 -1.45 -1.29
CA GLU A 296 -13.64 -1.97 -1.83
C GLU A 296 -13.27 -1.30 -3.16
N MET A 297 -14.25 -1.02 -4.00
CA MET A 297 -14.07 -0.34 -5.27
C MET A 297 -13.63 1.12 -5.07
N SER A 298 -14.30 1.88 -4.21
CA SER A 298 -13.91 3.26 -3.87
C SER A 298 -12.52 3.28 -3.25
N ARG A 299 -12.22 2.33 -2.34
CA ARG A 299 -10.91 2.18 -1.71
C ARG A 299 -9.78 2.02 -2.72
N LEU A 300 -10.02 1.29 -3.82
CA LEU A 300 -9.00 0.96 -4.82
C LEU A 300 -8.91 1.96 -5.98
N LEU A 301 -10.02 2.61 -6.37
CA LEU A 301 -10.10 3.43 -7.59
C LEU A 301 -10.12 4.94 -7.35
N CYS A 302 -10.64 5.37 -6.18
CA CYS A 302 -10.76 6.78 -5.86
C CYS A 302 -9.44 7.31 -5.28
N ASP A 303 -9.02 8.48 -5.75
CA ASP A 303 -7.93 9.19 -5.09
C ASP A 303 -8.52 9.92 -3.88
N THR A 304 -7.83 9.84 -2.75
CA THR A 304 -8.19 10.58 -1.53
C THR A 304 -8.19 12.10 -1.73
N SER A 305 -7.57 12.58 -2.81
CA SER A 305 -7.56 13.99 -3.20
C SER A 305 -8.80 14.41 -4.01
N ASP A 306 -9.58 13.45 -4.54
CA ASP A 306 -10.79 13.69 -5.31
C ASP A 306 -12.04 13.57 -4.42
N PRO A 307 -12.68 14.69 -4.05
CA PRO A 307 -13.84 14.67 -3.16
C PRO A 307 -15.11 14.12 -3.81
N ALA A 308 -15.15 13.96 -5.14
CA ALA A 308 -16.32 13.42 -5.83
C ALA A 308 -16.42 11.89 -5.71
N GLU A 309 -15.29 11.19 -5.48
CA GLU A 309 -15.23 9.72 -5.43
C GLU A 309 -15.88 9.03 -6.65
N GLU A 310 -15.72 9.66 -7.82
CA GLU A 310 -16.30 9.26 -9.09
C GLU A 310 -15.22 8.74 -10.05
N PHE A 311 -15.61 7.87 -10.97
CA PHE A 311 -14.69 7.34 -11.97
C PHE A 311 -15.39 7.17 -13.33
N GLY A 312 -14.69 7.55 -14.40
CA GLY A 312 -15.20 7.39 -15.76
C GLY A 312 -15.09 5.96 -16.30
N PHE A 313 -15.61 5.76 -17.50
CA PHE A 313 -15.66 4.47 -18.20
C PHE A 313 -14.35 3.66 -18.15
N TYR A 314 -13.21 4.32 -18.39
CA TYR A 314 -11.91 3.66 -18.44
C TYR A 314 -11.57 2.91 -17.14
N LYS A 315 -11.75 3.58 -15.99
CA LYS A 315 -11.48 3.00 -14.67
C LYS A 315 -12.54 1.95 -14.31
N PHE A 316 -13.82 2.26 -14.56
CA PHE A 316 -14.93 1.34 -14.29
C PHE A 316 -14.77 0.01 -15.05
N CYS A 317 -14.67 0.08 -16.37
CA CYS A 317 -14.57 -1.09 -17.23
C CYS A 317 -13.26 -1.84 -16.98
N GLY A 318 -12.12 -1.13 -16.92
CA GLY A 318 -10.83 -1.77 -16.69
C GLY A 318 -10.73 -2.47 -15.34
N PHE A 319 -11.35 -1.92 -14.29
CA PHE A 319 -11.45 -2.59 -13.00
C PHE A 319 -12.23 -3.90 -13.11
N TRP A 320 -13.43 -3.90 -13.67
CA TRP A 320 -14.24 -5.11 -13.77
C TRP A 320 -13.66 -6.15 -14.72
N VAL A 321 -13.08 -5.74 -15.84
CA VAL A 321 -12.35 -6.66 -16.73
C VAL A 321 -11.17 -7.30 -16.00
N THR A 322 -10.47 -6.54 -15.14
CA THR A 322 -9.40 -7.08 -14.29
C THR A 322 -9.94 -8.09 -13.28
N MET A 323 -10.99 -7.73 -12.54
CA MET A 323 -11.53 -8.54 -11.45
C MET A 323 -12.26 -9.79 -11.91
N LEU A 324 -12.78 -9.81 -13.13
CA LEU A 324 -13.58 -10.89 -13.69
C LEU A 324 -12.83 -11.78 -14.69
N ALA A 325 -11.55 -11.49 -14.96
CA ALA A 325 -10.67 -12.31 -15.80
C ALA A 325 -10.21 -13.60 -15.08
N ASP A 326 -11.11 -14.28 -14.39
CA ASP A 326 -10.84 -15.54 -13.70
C ASP A 326 -10.38 -16.60 -14.72
N GLN A 327 -9.37 -17.39 -14.33
CA GLN A 327 -8.75 -18.46 -15.12
C GLN A 327 -8.00 -18.03 -16.39
N TYR A 328 -8.02 -16.73 -16.74
CA TYR A 328 -7.26 -16.17 -17.85
C TYR A 328 -6.24 -15.14 -17.33
N ARG A 329 -5.26 -14.81 -18.17
CA ARG A 329 -4.46 -13.60 -17.91
C ARG A 329 -5.31 -12.40 -18.31
N VAL A 330 -5.29 -11.32 -17.52
CA VAL A 330 -5.98 -10.06 -17.83
C VAL A 330 -5.65 -9.55 -19.25
N SER A 331 -4.43 -9.84 -19.74
CA SER A 331 -3.95 -9.47 -21.06
C SER A 331 -4.39 -10.40 -22.21
N ASP A 332 -5.13 -11.47 -21.95
CA ASP A 332 -5.52 -12.46 -22.97
C ASP A 332 -6.91 -12.14 -23.54
N PRO A 333 -7.04 -11.77 -24.82
CA PRO A 333 -8.33 -11.41 -25.41
C PRO A 333 -9.32 -12.58 -25.50
N ALA A 334 -8.85 -13.84 -25.34
CA ALA A 334 -9.75 -14.99 -25.26
C ALA A 334 -10.66 -14.97 -24.01
N ASN A 335 -10.40 -14.08 -23.05
CA ASN A 335 -11.22 -13.90 -21.86
C ASN A 335 -12.58 -13.22 -22.15
N GLU A 336 -12.78 -12.61 -23.32
CA GLU A 336 -13.94 -11.78 -23.68
C GLU A 336 -15.28 -12.42 -23.27
N SER A 337 -15.55 -13.64 -23.74
CA SER A 337 -16.83 -14.31 -23.50
C SER A 337 -17.08 -14.56 -22.01
N SER A 338 -16.05 -14.99 -21.26
CA SER A 338 -16.17 -15.29 -19.84
C SER A 338 -16.36 -14.02 -19.01
N VAL A 339 -15.56 -12.99 -19.32
CA VAL A 339 -15.63 -11.71 -18.61
C VAL A 339 -16.95 -11.02 -18.87
N LEU A 340 -17.42 -10.95 -20.12
CA LEU A 340 -18.71 -10.33 -20.45
C LEU A 340 -19.88 -11.03 -19.76
N GLN A 341 -19.90 -12.37 -19.78
CA GLN A 341 -20.95 -13.13 -19.11
C GLN A 341 -20.97 -12.84 -17.61
N ALA A 342 -19.81 -12.78 -16.96
CA ALA A 342 -19.72 -12.47 -15.53
C ALA A 342 -20.09 -11.00 -15.24
N PHE A 343 -19.67 -10.07 -16.11
CA PHE A 343 -19.88 -8.64 -15.94
C PHE A 343 -21.36 -8.27 -16.10
N GLU A 344 -22.01 -8.80 -17.12
CA GLU A 344 -23.45 -8.66 -17.31
C GLU A 344 -24.22 -9.39 -16.20
N GLY A 345 -23.83 -10.61 -15.84
CA GLY A 345 -24.47 -11.33 -14.74
C GLY A 345 -24.43 -10.56 -13.41
N LEU A 346 -23.35 -9.81 -13.16
CA LEU A 346 -23.20 -8.98 -11.98
C LEU A 346 -24.13 -7.76 -12.01
N PHE A 347 -24.25 -7.05 -13.14
CA PHE A 347 -24.93 -5.75 -13.22
C PHE A 347 -26.33 -5.76 -13.85
N LEU A 348 -26.67 -6.81 -14.60
CA LEU A 348 -27.96 -7.01 -15.27
C LEU A 348 -28.76 -8.15 -14.63
N GLY A 349 -28.10 -8.98 -13.83
CA GLY A 349 -28.69 -10.20 -13.24
C GLY A 349 -28.51 -11.41 -14.16
N VAL A 350 -28.79 -12.59 -13.61
CA VAL A 350 -28.80 -13.84 -14.38
C VAL A 350 -30.24 -14.04 -14.88
N GLU A 351 -30.44 -14.09 -16.20
CA GLU A 351 -31.71 -14.54 -16.78
C GLU A 351 -31.98 -16.02 -16.48
#